data_AF-A0A6J6D7N5-F1
#
_entry.id   AF-A0A6J6D7N5-F1
#
_cell.length_a   1.000
_cell.length_b   1.000
_cell.length_c   1.000
_cell.angle_alpha   90.00
_cell.angle_beta   90.00
_cell.angle_gamma   90.00
#
_symmetry.space_group_name_H-M   'P 1'
#
loop_
_entity.id
_entity.type
_entity.pdbx_description
1 polymer ?
#
loop_
_entity_poly.entity_id
_entity_poly.type
_entity_poly.pdbx_seq_one_letter_code
_entity_poly.pdbx_strand_id
1 'polypeptide(L)'
;MRRYGNVAKEIMDVASATGVATVHATRSFDPDGIAEQNEVGLALKKINVFLQLDDSYYAVAPGSVTKDDGLPYRVYTPFYNNWMKFGWNSPVKLKKDFSWSKSVPSVELPKISGDLPFKIRAGEDYATKTFNSFKKRALNEYHDIRNRADLSGTSNLSHALAHGEIHPRTLLAQLEPFDSDSDGVTVFRKEIAWREFYADVLWHNPHTTSDYYDQRYALMRYDTGPSAEKKLSAWKTGNTGYPMVDAGMRQLTQTGWMHNRVRMIVASFLVKDLHLEWQLGAKWFEDNLTDFDPASNAHGWQWTAGCGTDASPYFRIFNPVLQGLKFDPNGDYVRKYVPELAHLPNSQVHEPWDHSEGYAAGYSKRIVDHSQERDESLARLAEIKGQ
;
A
#
# COMPACT_ATOMS: atom_id res chain seq x y z
N MET A 1 20.39 -20.43 6.61
CA MET A 1 21.38 -19.64 7.36
C MET A 1 20.82 -18.25 7.53
N ARG A 2 20.98 -17.65 8.71
CA ARG A 2 20.51 -16.32 9.04
C ARG A 2 21.66 -15.52 9.63
N ARG A 3 21.71 -14.23 9.29
CA ARG A 3 22.73 -13.25 9.71
C ARG A 3 22.05 -12.01 10.27
N TYR A 4 22.81 -11.22 11.04
CA TYR A 4 22.39 -9.93 11.58
C TYR A 4 23.54 -8.94 11.42
N GLY A 5 23.25 -7.72 10.97
CA GLY A 5 24.25 -6.68 10.79
C GLY A 5 24.15 -6.03 9.42
N ASN A 6 25.25 -5.42 8.98
CA ASN A 6 25.34 -4.83 7.66
C ASN A 6 25.28 -5.92 6.58
N VAL A 7 24.28 -5.83 5.70
CA VAL A 7 23.96 -6.87 4.69
C VAL A 7 25.16 -7.16 3.78
N ALA A 8 25.84 -6.13 3.27
CA ALA A 8 27.00 -6.28 2.39
C ALA A 8 28.15 -7.05 3.06
N LYS A 9 28.47 -6.73 4.31
CA LYS A 9 29.48 -7.44 5.08
C LYS A 9 29.09 -8.91 5.31
N GLU A 10 27.88 -9.16 5.80
CA GLU A 10 27.43 -10.51 6.13
C GLU A 10 27.38 -11.42 4.89
N ILE A 11 26.93 -10.90 3.74
CA ILE A 11 26.91 -11.65 2.48
C ILE A 11 28.35 -11.94 2.01
N MET A 12 29.26 -10.96 2.09
CA MET A 12 30.68 -11.14 1.75
C MET A 12 31.37 -12.19 2.62
N ASP A 13 31.10 -12.19 3.93
CA ASP A 13 31.66 -13.17 4.87
C ASP A 13 31.15 -14.58 4.56
N VAL A 14 29.86 -14.74 4.23
CA VAL A 14 29.29 -16.03 3.81
C VAL A 14 29.88 -16.48 2.47
N ALA A 15 30.02 -15.58 1.50
CA ALA A 15 30.58 -15.91 0.20
C ALA A 15 32.04 -16.37 0.32
N SER A 16 32.84 -15.67 1.14
CA SER A 16 34.23 -16.03 1.43
C SER A 16 34.33 -17.41 2.11
N ALA A 17 33.49 -17.66 3.12
CA ALA A 17 33.50 -18.92 3.87
C ALA A 17 33.03 -20.14 3.05
N THR A 18 32.26 -19.91 1.99
CA THR A 18 31.73 -20.97 1.12
C THR A 18 32.53 -21.16 -0.17
N GLY A 19 33.37 -20.19 -0.55
CA GLY A 19 34.14 -20.24 -1.79
C GLY A 19 33.26 -20.20 -3.05
N VAL A 20 32.06 -19.60 -2.97
CA VAL A 20 31.16 -19.48 -4.11
C VAL A 20 31.69 -18.46 -5.11
N ALA A 21 31.43 -18.68 -6.40
CA ALA A 21 31.76 -17.73 -7.45
C ALA A 21 30.67 -16.65 -7.66
N THR A 22 29.43 -16.98 -7.31
CA THR A 22 28.26 -16.13 -7.59
C THR A 22 27.29 -16.14 -6.42
N VAL A 23 26.73 -14.97 -6.11
CA VAL A 23 25.57 -14.77 -5.25
C VAL A 23 24.40 -14.36 -6.13
N HIS A 24 23.26 -15.03 -5.99
CA HIS A 24 22.03 -14.70 -6.72
C HIS A 24 21.05 -13.97 -5.80
N ALA A 25 20.39 -12.93 -6.30
CA ALA A 25 19.31 -12.23 -5.62
C ALA A 25 18.29 -11.70 -6.64
N THR A 26 17.02 -11.57 -6.24
CA THR A 26 16.04 -10.85 -7.07
C THR A 26 16.40 -9.38 -7.12
N ARG A 27 16.35 -8.74 -8.30
CA ARG A 27 16.66 -7.31 -8.43
C ARG A 27 15.67 -6.43 -7.65
N SER A 28 16.20 -5.43 -6.94
CA SER A 28 15.45 -4.35 -6.29
C SER A 28 15.06 -3.24 -7.27
N PHE A 29 13.87 -2.65 -7.08
CA PHE A 29 13.34 -1.59 -7.94
C PHE A 29 12.95 -0.32 -7.18
N ASP A 30 13.06 -0.32 -5.86
CA ASP A 30 12.98 0.87 -5.02
C ASP A 30 14.38 1.44 -4.69
N PRO A 31 14.49 2.74 -4.36
CA PRO A 31 15.78 3.39 -4.13
C PRO A 31 16.66 2.73 -3.07
N ASP A 32 16.06 2.36 -1.93
CA ASP A 32 16.80 1.80 -0.78
C ASP A 32 17.30 0.39 -1.10
N GLY A 33 16.45 -0.44 -1.71
CA GLY A 33 16.82 -1.77 -2.17
C GLY A 33 17.93 -1.73 -3.24
N ILE A 34 17.89 -0.76 -4.17
CA ILE A 34 18.95 -0.57 -5.17
C ILE A 34 20.26 -0.17 -4.50
N ALA A 35 20.21 0.75 -3.53
CA ALA A 35 21.38 1.18 -2.78
C ALA A 35 22.02 0.00 -2.01
N GLU A 36 21.22 -0.79 -1.31
CA GLU A 36 21.67 -1.98 -0.60
C GLU A 36 22.34 -3.00 -1.55
N GLN A 37 21.71 -3.28 -2.70
CA GLN A 37 22.27 -4.22 -3.68
C GLN A 37 23.58 -3.71 -4.31
N ASN A 38 23.71 -2.40 -4.52
CA ASN A 38 24.96 -1.79 -4.98
C ASN A 38 26.07 -1.95 -3.93
N GLU A 39 25.78 -1.72 -2.65
CA GLU A 39 26.74 -1.94 -1.57
C GLU A 39 27.20 -3.41 -1.49
N VAL A 40 26.26 -4.36 -1.59
CA VAL A 40 26.56 -5.80 -1.63
C VAL A 40 27.45 -6.14 -2.82
N GLY A 41 27.12 -5.64 -4.01
CA GLY A 41 27.91 -5.87 -5.23
C GLY A 41 29.34 -5.33 -5.11
N LEU A 42 29.51 -4.13 -4.55
CA LEU A 42 30.82 -3.55 -4.29
C LEU A 42 31.63 -4.34 -3.26
N ALA A 43 30.99 -4.88 -2.22
CA ALA A 43 31.64 -5.73 -1.23
C ALA A 43 32.10 -7.07 -1.85
N LEU A 44 31.22 -7.76 -2.56
CA LEU A 44 31.52 -9.04 -3.21
C LEU A 44 32.62 -8.92 -4.28
N LYS A 45 32.66 -7.79 -5.01
CA LYS A 45 33.73 -7.51 -5.99
C LYS A 45 35.12 -7.54 -5.36
N LYS A 46 35.29 -7.14 -4.09
CA LYS A 46 36.59 -7.13 -3.40
C LYS A 46 37.18 -8.53 -3.22
N ILE A 47 36.33 -9.56 -3.21
CA ILE A 47 36.71 -10.97 -3.06
C ILE A 47 36.51 -11.77 -4.35
N ASN A 48 36.36 -11.10 -5.50
CA ASN A 48 36.11 -11.70 -6.82
C ASN A 48 34.86 -12.60 -6.89
N VAL A 49 33.82 -12.26 -6.12
CA VAL A 49 32.51 -12.92 -6.19
C VAL A 49 31.55 -12.03 -6.97
N PHE A 50 30.78 -12.63 -7.87
CA PHE A 50 29.82 -11.90 -8.70
C PHE A 50 28.43 -11.85 -8.04
N LEU A 51 27.79 -10.68 -8.05
CA LEU A 51 26.38 -10.54 -7.69
C LEU A 51 25.53 -10.59 -8.96
N GLN A 52 24.79 -11.68 -9.12
CA GLN A 52 23.82 -11.86 -10.19
C GLN A 52 22.43 -11.42 -9.69
N LEU A 53 21.93 -10.32 -10.24
CA LEU A 53 20.58 -9.81 -9.96
C LEU A 53 19.60 -10.33 -11.02
N ASP A 54 18.73 -11.25 -10.58
CA ASP A 54 17.80 -11.97 -11.43
C ASP A 54 16.39 -11.36 -11.42
N ASP A 55 15.80 -11.23 -12.62
CA ASP A 55 14.40 -10.89 -12.89
C ASP A 55 13.82 -9.76 -12.00
N SER A 56 12.55 -9.86 -11.63
CA SER A 56 11.81 -8.88 -10.83
C SER A 56 10.78 -9.58 -9.94
N TYR A 57 10.46 -8.94 -8.81
CA TYR A 57 9.29 -9.30 -7.97
C TYR A 57 7.98 -8.65 -8.47
N TYR A 58 8.01 -8.04 -9.66
CA TYR A 58 6.87 -7.61 -10.45
C TYR A 58 6.65 -8.58 -11.62
N ALA A 59 5.44 -8.61 -12.17
CA ALA A 59 5.16 -9.42 -13.35
C ALA A 59 5.96 -8.93 -14.55
N VAL A 60 6.05 -7.62 -14.72
CA VAL A 60 6.92 -6.95 -15.69
C VAL A 60 7.88 -6.06 -14.92
N ALA A 61 9.17 -6.14 -15.22
CA ALA A 61 10.17 -5.34 -14.53
C ALA A 61 9.89 -3.83 -14.75
N PRO A 62 9.82 -3.02 -13.67
CA PRO A 62 9.69 -1.57 -13.78
C PRO A 62 10.72 -0.97 -14.74
N GLY A 63 10.28 -0.01 -15.56
CA GLY A 63 11.05 0.60 -16.64
C GLY A 63 10.97 -0.11 -17.99
N SER A 64 10.31 -1.27 -18.07
CA SER A 64 10.20 -2.02 -19.33
C SER A 64 9.00 -1.60 -20.20
N VAL A 65 7.91 -1.12 -19.57
CA VAL A 65 6.68 -0.75 -20.28
C VAL A 65 6.73 0.73 -20.66
N THR A 66 7.15 1.01 -21.89
CA THR A 66 7.29 2.37 -22.41
C THR A 66 6.27 2.67 -23.51
N LYS A 67 6.13 3.97 -23.82
CA LYS A 67 5.46 4.44 -25.03
C LYS A 67 6.33 4.15 -26.26
N ASP A 68 5.76 4.36 -27.45
CA ASP A 68 6.48 4.20 -28.72
C ASP A 68 7.70 5.12 -28.85
N ASP A 69 7.72 6.25 -28.14
CA ASP A 69 8.85 7.19 -28.06
C ASP A 69 9.88 6.85 -26.98
N GLY A 70 9.68 5.74 -26.26
CA GLY A 70 10.54 5.29 -25.15
C GLY A 70 10.30 6.03 -23.83
N LEU A 71 9.39 7.00 -23.76
CA LEU A 71 9.09 7.72 -22.52
C LEU A 71 8.17 6.92 -21.60
N PRO A 72 8.26 7.14 -20.27
CA PRO A 72 7.39 6.47 -19.31
C PRO A 72 5.94 6.97 -19.38
N TYR A 73 5.02 6.14 -18.87
CA TYR A 73 3.62 6.50 -18.73
C TYR A 73 3.37 7.37 -17.50
N ARG A 74 2.42 8.31 -17.62
CA ARG A 74 1.93 9.15 -16.50
C ARG A 74 0.45 8.92 -16.19
N VAL A 75 -0.22 8.08 -16.98
CA VAL A 75 -1.66 7.78 -16.89
C VAL A 75 -1.80 6.27 -16.89
N TYR A 76 -2.63 5.74 -16.01
CA TYR A 76 -2.71 4.30 -15.75
C TYR A 76 -3.30 3.52 -16.93
N THR A 77 -4.40 4.00 -17.53
CA THR A 77 -5.10 3.26 -18.59
C THR A 77 -4.20 2.90 -19.79
N PRO A 78 -3.44 3.84 -20.39
CA PRO A 78 -2.52 3.49 -21.48
C PRO A 78 -1.34 2.62 -21.01
N PHE A 79 -0.85 2.79 -19.77
CA PHE A 79 0.14 1.86 -19.19
C PHE A 79 -0.42 0.44 -19.12
N TYR A 80 -1.61 0.25 -18.53
CA TYR A 80 -2.26 -1.06 -18.41
C TYR A 80 -2.43 -1.75 -19.77
N ASN A 81 -2.89 -1.01 -20.77
CA ASN A 81 -3.07 -1.56 -22.12
C ASN A 81 -1.73 -2.03 -22.73
N ASN A 82 -0.65 -1.31 -22.52
CA ASN A 82 0.67 -1.69 -23.02
C ASN A 82 1.36 -2.75 -22.15
N TRP A 83 1.14 -2.75 -20.83
CA TRP A 83 1.58 -3.82 -19.92
C TRP A 83 0.95 -5.17 -20.28
N MET A 84 -0.34 -5.18 -20.64
CA MET A 84 -1.02 -6.36 -21.17
C MET A 84 -0.43 -6.85 -22.50
N LYS A 85 -0.10 -5.92 -23.41
CA LYS A 85 0.52 -6.27 -24.71
C LYS A 85 1.95 -6.75 -24.57
N PHE A 86 2.71 -6.16 -23.64
CA PHE A 86 4.08 -6.55 -23.33
C PHE A 86 4.13 -7.98 -22.81
N GLY A 87 3.16 -8.35 -21.95
CA GLY A 87 3.03 -9.69 -21.41
C GLY A 87 4.10 -10.02 -20.38
N TRP A 88 4.09 -11.24 -19.87
CA TRP A 88 5.03 -11.71 -18.87
C TRP A 88 5.29 -13.20 -19.02
N ASN A 89 6.40 -13.68 -18.47
CA ASN A 89 6.73 -15.10 -18.46
C ASN A 89 5.78 -15.88 -17.54
N SER A 90 5.52 -17.14 -17.88
CA SER A 90 4.78 -18.05 -16.99
C SER A 90 5.59 -18.35 -15.71
N PRO A 91 4.93 -18.64 -14.57
CA PRO A 91 5.60 -19.08 -13.35
C PRO A 91 6.48 -20.30 -13.59
N VAL A 92 7.69 -20.28 -13.03
CA VAL A 92 8.65 -21.38 -13.14
C VAL A 92 8.46 -22.36 -11.99
N LYS A 93 8.34 -23.65 -12.30
CA LYS A 93 8.37 -24.70 -11.28
C LYS A 93 9.82 -24.92 -10.82
N LEU A 94 10.07 -24.78 -9.52
CA LEU A 94 11.38 -25.08 -8.95
C LEU A 94 11.72 -26.56 -9.14
N LYS A 95 12.92 -26.84 -9.64
CA LYS A 95 13.49 -28.18 -9.63
C LYS A 95 13.76 -28.57 -8.18
N LYS A 96 13.42 -29.81 -7.80
CA LYS A 96 13.59 -30.30 -6.42
C LYS A 96 15.02 -30.79 -6.13
N ASP A 97 15.86 -30.89 -7.16
CA ASP A 97 17.19 -31.45 -7.05
C ASP A 97 18.19 -30.33 -6.73
N PHE A 98 18.36 -30.05 -5.43
CA PHE A 98 19.36 -29.12 -4.91
C PHE A 98 20.18 -29.80 -3.81
N SER A 99 21.45 -29.42 -3.70
CA SER A 99 22.33 -29.84 -2.61
C SER A 99 22.55 -28.66 -1.68
N TRP A 100 22.10 -28.79 -0.43
CA TRP A 100 22.33 -27.76 0.59
C TRP A 100 23.67 -27.98 1.29
N SER A 101 24.53 -26.96 1.28
CA SER A 101 25.70 -26.90 2.15
C SER A 101 25.37 -26.18 3.46
N LYS A 102 25.80 -26.74 4.60
CA LYS A 102 25.61 -26.16 5.94
C LYS A 102 26.87 -25.48 6.49
N SER A 103 27.86 -25.19 5.64
CA SER A 103 29.24 -24.91 6.04
C SER A 103 29.48 -23.60 6.81
N VAL A 104 28.47 -22.79 7.13
CA VAL A 104 28.68 -21.51 7.81
C VAL A 104 27.68 -21.32 8.97
N PRO A 105 28.14 -20.82 10.15
CA PRO A 105 27.28 -20.60 11.30
C PRO A 105 26.05 -19.76 10.99
N SER A 106 24.93 -20.04 11.66
CA SER A 106 23.67 -19.32 11.53
C SER A 106 23.26 -18.81 12.89
N VAL A 107 22.66 -17.62 12.95
CA VAL A 107 21.91 -17.19 14.14
C VAL A 107 20.55 -17.88 14.20
N GLU A 108 20.00 -18.04 15.41
CA GLU A 108 18.66 -18.57 15.61
C GLU A 108 17.58 -17.63 15.07
N LEU A 109 16.38 -18.15 14.82
CA LEU A 109 15.21 -17.33 14.55
C LEU A 109 14.89 -16.46 15.77
N PRO A 110 14.42 -15.22 15.56
CA PRO A 110 14.13 -14.35 16.69
C PRO A 110 12.93 -14.95 17.41
N LYS A 111 13.02 -15.06 18.73
CA LYS A 111 11.84 -15.35 19.53
C LYS A 111 11.04 -14.07 19.63
N ILE A 112 9.77 -14.12 19.23
CA ILE A 112 8.85 -13.00 19.42
C ILE A 112 8.82 -12.69 20.92
N SER A 113 9.16 -11.44 21.26
CA SER A 113 9.15 -10.93 22.63
C SER A 113 7.97 -9.98 22.80
N GLY A 114 7.16 -10.17 23.84
CA GLY A 114 6.04 -9.27 24.15
C GLY A 114 4.76 -9.57 23.37
N ASP A 115 3.72 -8.81 23.69
CA ASP A 115 2.43 -8.89 23.00
C ASP A 115 2.52 -8.19 21.65
N LEU A 116 2.20 -8.91 20.57
CA LEU A 116 2.05 -8.31 19.25
C LEU A 116 0.70 -7.59 19.17
N PRO A 117 0.62 -6.42 18.50
CA PRO A 117 -0.63 -5.68 18.36
C PRO A 117 -1.69 -6.49 17.59
N PHE A 118 -1.25 -7.42 16.74
CA PHE A 118 -2.12 -8.33 15.99
C PHE A 118 -1.34 -9.58 15.54
N LYS A 119 -2.09 -10.60 15.09
CA LYS A 119 -1.52 -11.86 14.58
C LYS A 119 -1.49 -11.85 13.05
N ILE A 120 -0.33 -12.13 12.47
CA ILE A 120 -0.15 -12.33 11.04
C ILE A 120 0.01 -13.82 10.75
N ARG A 121 -0.63 -14.30 9.67
CA ARG A 121 -0.34 -15.61 9.10
C ARG A 121 0.40 -15.39 7.78
N ALA A 122 1.68 -15.73 7.78
CA ALA A 122 2.61 -15.57 6.66
C ALA A 122 2.89 -16.93 5.99
N GLY A 123 3.34 -16.87 4.73
CA GLY A 123 3.91 -17.98 3.97
C GLY A 123 3.15 -18.34 2.69
N GLU A 124 3.88 -18.89 1.72
CA GLU A 124 3.39 -19.26 0.38
C GLU A 124 2.14 -20.17 0.41
N ASP A 125 2.12 -21.16 1.31
CA ASP A 125 0.97 -22.05 1.49
C ASP A 125 -0.29 -21.29 1.93
N TYR A 126 -0.13 -20.30 2.81
CA TYR A 126 -1.24 -19.49 3.30
C TYR A 126 -1.71 -18.50 2.25
N ALA A 127 -0.79 -17.87 1.52
CA ALA A 127 -1.10 -17.00 0.37
C ALA A 127 -1.88 -17.76 -0.70
N THR A 128 -1.45 -18.98 -1.04
CA THR A 128 -2.13 -19.85 -2.02
C THR A 128 -3.55 -20.22 -1.57
N LYS A 129 -3.73 -20.60 -0.29
CA LYS A 129 -5.06 -20.88 0.28
C LYS A 129 -5.96 -19.64 0.26
N THR A 130 -5.41 -18.49 0.62
CA THR A 130 -6.11 -17.19 0.61
C THR A 130 -6.59 -16.86 -0.80
N PHE A 131 -5.74 -17.00 -1.81
CA PHE A 131 -6.11 -16.76 -3.19
C PHE A 131 -7.18 -17.74 -3.71
N ASN A 132 -7.04 -19.03 -3.39
CA ASN A 132 -8.04 -20.04 -3.75
C ASN A 132 -9.41 -19.77 -3.10
N SER A 133 -9.42 -19.30 -1.86
CA SER A 133 -10.65 -18.86 -1.17
C SER A 133 -11.25 -17.63 -1.86
N PHE A 134 -10.45 -16.62 -2.18
CA PHE A 134 -10.89 -15.42 -2.90
C PHE A 134 -11.51 -15.74 -4.26
N LYS A 135 -10.87 -16.60 -5.07
CA LYS A 135 -11.40 -17.03 -6.38
C LYS A 135 -12.81 -17.62 -6.27
N LYS A 136 -13.08 -18.42 -5.23
CA LYS A 136 -14.39 -19.06 -5.01
C LYS A 136 -15.42 -18.11 -4.43
N ARG A 137 -14.98 -17.16 -3.60
CA ARG A 137 -15.86 -16.39 -2.71
C ARG A 137 -16.23 -15.00 -3.25
N ALA A 138 -15.32 -14.35 -3.97
CA ALA A 138 -15.46 -12.92 -4.27
C ALA A 138 -14.96 -12.49 -5.65
N LEU A 139 -14.15 -13.29 -6.34
CA LEU A 139 -13.52 -12.87 -7.61
C LEU A 139 -14.54 -12.45 -8.68
N ASN A 140 -15.64 -13.20 -8.86
CA ASN A 140 -16.63 -12.88 -9.89
C ASN A 140 -17.34 -11.54 -9.66
N GLU A 141 -17.68 -11.24 -8.40
CA GLU A 141 -18.36 -10.00 -7.99
C GLU A 141 -17.38 -8.87 -7.65
N TYR A 142 -16.07 -9.13 -7.76
CA TYR A 142 -15.01 -8.23 -7.29
C TYR A 142 -15.14 -6.81 -7.85
N HIS A 143 -15.60 -6.66 -9.09
CA HIS A 143 -15.80 -5.37 -9.74
C HIS A 143 -16.71 -4.43 -8.95
N ASP A 144 -17.69 -4.98 -8.21
CA ASP A 144 -18.63 -4.23 -7.38
C ASP A 144 -18.22 -4.27 -5.89
N ILE A 145 -18.13 -5.48 -5.31
CA ILE A 145 -18.00 -5.66 -3.85
C ILE A 145 -16.66 -5.21 -3.27
N ARG A 146 -15.62 -5.01 -4.10
CA ARG A 146 -14.32 -4.46 -3.64
C ARG A 146 -14.40 -3.06 -3.04
N ASN A 147 -15.49 -2.33 -3.31
CA ASN A 147 -15.68 -0.99 -2.77
C ASN A 147 -16.31 -0.98 -1.38
N ARG A 148 -16.95 -2.09 -0.99
CA ARG A 148 -17.73 -2.22 0.24
C ARG A 148 -16.83 -2.64 1.40
N ALA A 149 -16.55 -1.69 2.30
CA ALA A 149 -15.64 -1.91 3.43
C ALA A 149 -16.22 -2.86 4.48
N ASP A 150 -17.55 -2.94 4.54
CA ASP A 150 -18.32 -3.84 5.40
C ASP A 150 -18.33 -5.29 4.91
N LEU A 151 -17.99 -5.51 3.63
CA LEU A 151 -17.93 -6.85 3.04
C LEU A 151 -16.50 -7.37 2.97
N SER A 152 -16.35 -8.69 3.01
CA SER A 152 -15.08 -9.33 2.68
C SER A 152 -14.86 -9.34 1.15
N GLY A 153 -14.95 -8.20 0.47
CA GLY A 153 -14.97 -8.16 -0.99
C GLY A 153 -13.60 -8.38 -1.67
N THR A 154 -12.49 -8.30 -0.94
CA THR A 154 -11.14 -8.26 -1.50
C THR A 154 -10.34 -9.55 -1.29
N SER A 155 -9.20 -9.65 -1.99
CA SER A 155 -8.33 -10.83 -1.95
C SER A 155 -7.55 -10.98 -0.65
N ASN A 156 -7.24 -9.88 0.04
CA ASN A 156 -6.32 -9.84 1.20
C ASN A 156 -4.92 -10.42 0.89
N LEU A 157 -4.45 -10.28 -0.35
CA LEU A 157 -3.14 -10.78 -0.80
C LEU A 157 -2.02 -9.72 -0.79
N SER A 158 -2.31 -8.48 -0.39
CA SER A 158 -1.34 -7.38 -0.44
C SER A 158 -0.09 -7.66 0.42
N HIS A 159 -0.27 -8.22 1.62
CA HIS A 159 0.87 -8.67 2.47
C HIS A 159 1.71 -9.73 1.75
N ALA A 160 1.07 -10.77 1.22
CA ALA A 160 1.77 -11.85 0.52
C ALA A 160 2.52 -11.36 -0.71
N LEU A 161 1.99 -10.35 -1.44
CA LEU A 161 2.66 -9.72 -2.57
C LEU A 161 3.85 -8.84 -2.13
N ALA A 162 3.71 -8.07 -1.05
CA ALA A 162 4.77 -7.22 -0.51
C ALA A 162 5.97 -8.03 0.00
N HIS A 163 5.72 -9.19 0.62
CA HIS A 163 6.76 -10.07 1.17
C HIS A 163 7.20 -11.19 0.22
N GLY A 164 6.72 -11.20 -1.03
CA GLY A 164 7.12 -12.20 -2.03
C GLY A 164 6.65 -13.63 -1.73
N GLU A 165 5.65 -13.80 -0.86
CA GLU A 165 5.06 -15.11 -0.55
C GLU A 165 4.22 -15.67 -1.69
N ILE A 166 3.78 -14.82 -2.60
CA ILE A 166 3.16 -15.22 -3.86
C ILE A 166 3.56 -14.25 -4.96
N HIS A 167 4.05 -14.78 -6.08
CA HIS A 167 4.46 -13.97 -7.21
C HIS A 167 3.25 -13.48 -8.02
N PRO A 168 3.21 -12.22 -8.52
CA PRO A 168 2.09 -11.74 -9.34
C PRO A 168 1.84 -12.59 -10.60
N ARG A 169 2.88 -13.10 -11.26
CA ARG A 169 2.75 -14.05 -12.39
C ARG A 169 1.99 -15.32 -12.00
N THR A 170 2.11 -15.80 -10.76
CA THR A 170 1.35 -16.96 -10.24
C THR A 170 -0.13 -16.65 -10.10
N LEU A 171 -0.47 -15.41 -9.72
CA LEU A 171 -1.86 -14.95 -9.71
C LEU A 171 -2.39 -14.86 -11.13
N LEU A 172 -1.67 -14.15 -12.01
CA LEU A 172 -2.07 -13.87 -13.39
C LEU A 172 -2.30 -15.17 -14.20
N ALA A 173 -1.37 -16.13 -14.13
CA ALA A 173 -1.52 -17.42 -14.82
C ALA A 173 -2.75 -18.21 -14.34
N GLN A 174 -3.18 -18.03 -13.09
CA GLN A 174 -4.38 -18.68 -12.54
C GLN A 174 -5.67 -17.89 -12.83
N LEU A 175 -5.58 -16.69 -13.39
CA LEU A 175 -6.71 -15.91 -13.88
C LEU A 175 -7.01 -16.18 -15.36
N GLU A 176 -6.02 -16.64 -16.15
CA GLU A 176 -6.18 -16.97 -17.58
C GLU A 176 -7.39 -17.86 -17.90
N PRO A 177 -7.73 -18.90 -17.11
CA PRO A 177 -8.91 -19.73 -17.38
C PRO A 177 -10.25 -18.98 -17.29
N PHE A 178 -10.26 -17.76 -16.76
CA PHE A 178 -11.46 -16.95 -16.53
C PHE A 178 -11.50 -15.69 -17.43
N ASP A 179 -10.53 -15.53 -18.33
CA ASP A 179 -10.17 -14.24 -18.94
C ASP A 179 -11.20 -13.67 -19.93
N SER A 180 -12.05 -14.51 -20.55
CA SER A 180 -12.81 -14.03 -21.72
C SER A 180 -14.01 -13.13 -21.40
N ASP A 181 -14.66 -13.23 -20.24
CA ASP A 181 -15.97 -12.57 -20.01
C ASP A 181 -16.26 -12.14 -18.55
N SER A 182 -15.27 -12.13 -17.65
CA SER A 182 -15.50 -11.77 -16.24
C SER A 182 -15.02 -10.34 -15.90
N ASP A 183 -15.98 -9.45 -15.62
CA ASP A 183 -15.69 -8.11 -15.09
C ASP A 183 -14.86 -8.15 -13.81
N GLY A 184 -15.17 -9.11 -12.92
CA GLY A 184 -14.44 -9.30 -11.67
C GLY A 184 -12.97 -9.67 -11.87
N VAL A 185 -12.68 -10.59 -12.80
CA VAL A 185 -11.31 -10.98 -13.18
C VAL A 185 -10.57 -9.82 -13.83
N THR A 186 -11.23 -9.12 -14.76
CA THR A 186 -10.66 -7.95 -15.43
C THR A 186 -10.28 -6.86 -14.42
N VAL A 187 -11.18 -6.55 -13.47
CA VAL A 187 -10.90 -5.56 -12.43
C VAL A 187 -9.79 -6.05 -11.50
N PHE A 188 -9.80 -7.32 -11.07
CA PHE A 188 -8.73 -7.85 -10.21
C PHE A 188 -7.35 -7.78 -10.88
N ARG A 189 -7.26 -8.08 -12.18
CA ARG A 189 -6.02 -7.90 -12.97
C ARG A 189 -5.58 -6.45 -13.01
N LYS A 190 -6.51 -5.52 -13.21
CA LYS A 190 -6.22 -4.08 -13.17
C LYS A 190 -5.62 -3.67 -11.83
N GLU A 191 -6.13 -4.18 -10.71
CA GLU A 191 -5.56 -3.88 -9.39
C GLU A 191 -4.13 -4.46 -9.23
N ILE A 192 -3.80 -5.61 -9.84
CA ILE A 192 -2.40 -6.09 -9.93
C ILE A 192 -1.55 -5.11 -10.75
N ALA A 193 -2.06 -4.66 -11.91
CA ALA A 193 -1.35 -3.71 -12.76
C ALA A 193 -1.19 -2.32 -12.11
N TRP A 194 -2.05 -1.92 -11.16
CA TRP A 194 -1.85 -0.68 -10.40
C TRP A 194 -0.58 -0.74 -9.53
N ARG A 195 -0.30 -1.89 -8.91
CA ARG A 195 0.96 -2.13 -8.20
C ARG A 195 2.16 -1.98 -9.14
N GLU A 196 2.06 -2.56 -10.33
CA GLU A 196 3.12 -2.48 -11.37
C GLU A 196 3.32 -1.05 -11.87
N PHE A 197 2.22 -0.31 -12.08
CA PHE A 197 2.26 1.09 -12.50
C PHE A 197 2.94 1.98 -11.47
N TYR A 198 2.60 1.84 -10.19
CA TYR A 198 3.26 2.62 -9.14
C TYR A 198 4.76 2.31 -9.04
N ALA A 199 5.16 1.05 -9.22
CA ALA A 199 6.57 0.67 -9.25
C ALA A 199 7.31 1.27 -10.46
N ASP A 200 6.67 1.29 -11.63
CA ASP A 200 7.21 1.93 -12.84
C ASP A 200 7.38 3.44 -12.66
N VAL A 201 6.38 4.11 -12.05
CA VAL A 201 6.47 5.53 -11.72
C VAL A 201 7.63 5.78 -10.76
N LEU A 202 7.77 4.99 -9.69
CA LEU A 202 8.87 5.13 -8.73
C LEU A 202 10.23 4.90 -9.39
N TRP A 203 10.35 3.87 -10.24
CA TRP A 203 11.58 3.57 -10.97
C TRP A 203 12.07 4.77 -11.79
N HIS A 204 11.16 5.48 -12.44
CA HIS A 204 11.48 6.68 -13.22
C HIS A 204 11.64 7.95 -12.37
N ASN A 205 11.15 7.96 -11.12
CA ASN A 205 11.13 9.13 -10.25
C ASN A 205 11.53 8.76 -8.80
N PRO A 206 12.77 8.30 -8.56
CA PRO A 206 13.14 7.68 -7.28
C PRO A 206 13.01 8.60 -6.05
N HIS A 207 13.01 9.92 -6.24
CA HIS A 207 12.82 10.90 -5.18
C HIS A 207 11.39 10.90 -4.60
N THR A 208 10.40 10.34 -5.30
CA THR A 208 8.99 10.47 -4.93
C THR A 208 8.54 9.57 -3.79
N THR A 209 9.44 8.80 -3.17
CA THR A 209 9.14 8.13 -1.90
C THR A 209 8.97 9.13 -0.76
N SER A 210 9.68 10.26 -0.82
CA SER A 210 9.70 11.29 0.23
C SER A 210 9.34 12.69 -0.28
N ASP A 211 9.44 12.92 -1.58
CA ASP A 211 9.17 14.22 -2.20
C ASP A 211 7.98 14.18 -3.18
N TYR A 212 7.51 15.36 -3.57
CA TYR A 212 6.40 15.56 -4.48
C TYR A 212 6.74 15.16 -5.91
N TYR A 213 5.89 14.36 -6.54
CA TYR A 213 5.96 14.15 -7.99
C TYR A 213 5.67 15.45 -8.75
N ASP A 214 4.62 16.18 -8.37
CA ASP A 214 4.33 17.53 -8.84
C ASP A 214 4.78 18.57 -7.79
N GLN A 215 5.97 19.13 -8.03
CA GLN A 215 6.66 20.08 -7.14
C GLN A 215 5.86 21.36 -6.83
N ARG A 216 4.84 21.70 -7.62
CA ARG A 216 3.97 22.84 -7.31
C ARG A 216 3.23 22.67 -5.98
N TYR A 217 2.92 21.44 -5.59
CA TYR A 217 2.25 21.16 -4.32
C TYR A 217 3.18 21.32 -3.11
N ALA A 218 4.50 21.36 -3.29
CA ALA A 218 5.44 21.72 -2.22
C ALA A 218 5.34 23.21 -1.83
N LEU A 219 4.74 24.05 -2.69
CA LEU A 219 4.47 25.47 -2.44
C LEU A 219 3.12 25.70 -1.76
N MET A 220 2.31 24.66 -1.59
CA MET A 220 1.01 24.78 -0.93
C MET A 220 1.21 25.02 0.56
N ARG A 221 0.35 25.85 1.15
CA ARG A 221 0.33 26.09 2.59
C ARG A 221 -0.18 24.83 3.32
N TYR A 222 0.60 24.31 4.26
CA TYR A 222 0.22 23.21 5.17
C TYR A 222 0.25 23.65 6.62
N ASP A 223 -0.62 23.07 7.45
CA ASP A 223 -0.69 23.37 8.88
C ASP A 223 0.53 22.79 9.62
N THR A 224 1.11 23.58 10.53
CA THR A 224 2.25 23.17 11.37
C THR A 224 2.04 23.61 12.83
N GLY A 225 2.90 23.14 13.73
CA GLY A 225 2.89 23.50 15.15
C GLY A 225 1.87 22.74 16.00
N PRO A 226 1.65 23.16 17.27
CA PRO A 226 0.93 22.36 18.27
C PRO A 226 -0.52 21.99 17.88
N SER A 227 -1.21 22.86 17.15
CA SER A 227 -2.57 22.59 16.67
C SER A 227 -2.57 21.47 15.62
N ALA A 228 -1.63 21.52 14.67
CA ALA A 228 -1.44 20.50 13.64
C ALA A 228 -1.05 19.15 14.25
N GLU A 229 -0.15 19.14 15.25
CA GLU A 229 0.25 17.94 15.99
C GLU A 229 -0.93 17.30 16.71
N LYS A 230 -1.83 18.11 17.31
CA LYS A 230 -3.06 17.61 17.94
C LYS A 230 -4.01 16.99 16.91
N LYS A 231 -4.23 17.64 15.76
CA LYS A 231 -5.03 17.08 14.65
C LYS A 231 -4.44 15.76 14.16
N LEU A 232 -3.12 15.70 13.95
CA LEU A 232 -2.41 14.49 13.53
C LEU A 232 -2.56 13.35 14.55
N SER A 233 -2.43 13.66 15.84
CA SER A 233 -2.59 12.66 16.92
C SER A 233 -4.03 12.11 16.96
N ALA A 234 -5.03 12.98 16.83
CA ALA A 234 -6.43 12.55 16.73
C ALA A 234 -6.69 11.65 15.51
N TRP A 235 -6.10 11.98 14.36
CA TRP A 235 -6.15 11.14 13.17
C TRP A 235 -5.47 9.78 13.39
N LYS A 236 -4.22 9.75 13.87
CA LYS A 236 -3.47 8.51 14.12
C LYS A 236 -4.20 7.55 15.08
N THR A 237 -4.90 8.09 16.07
CA THR A 237 -5.59 7.31 17.10
C THR A 237 -7.07 7.01 16.78
N GLY A 238 -7.60 7.53 15.68
CA GLY A 238 -9.01 7.36 15.32
C GLY A 238 -9.96 8.03 16.31
N ASN A 239 -9.69 9.31 16.63
CA ASN A 239 -10.47 10.18 17.50
C ASN A 239 -10.79 11.53 16.82
N THR A 240 -11.02 11.51 15.50
CA THR A 240 -11.35 12.71 14.71
C THR A 240 -12.81 13.14 14.89
N GLY A 241 -13.66 12.23 15.38
CA GLY A 241 -15.11 12.42 15.45
C GLY A 241 -15.81 12.16 14.12
N TYR A 242 -15.10 11.68 13.08
CA TYR A 242 -15.66 11.21 11.81
C TYR A 242 -15.62 9.67 11.75
N PRO A 243 -16.77 8.98 11.93
CA PRO A 243 -16.79 7.54 12.21
C PRO A 243 -16.09 6.66 11.18
N MET A 244 -16.22 6.97 9.89
CA MET A 244 -15.56 6.22 8.82
C MET A 244 -14.04 6.40 8.82
N VAL A 245 -13.55 7.60 9.20
CA VAL A 245 -12.12 7.88 9.34
C VAL A 245 -11.58 7.13 10.57
N ASP A 246 -12.28 7.28 11.70
CA ASP A 246 -11.88 6.68 12.98
C ASP A 246 -11.87 5.15 12.91
N ALA A 247 -12.88 4.54 12.28
CA ALA A 247 -12.91 3.10 12.03
C ALA A 247 -11.72 2.63 11.19
N GLY A 248 -11.34 3.38 10.15
CA GLY A 248 -10.16 3.11 9.33
C GLY A 248 -8.87 3.11 10.14
N MET A 249 -8.64 4.19 10.89
CA MET A 249 -7.41 4.37 11.67
C MET A 249 -7.29 3.34 12.79
N ARG A 250 -8.41 2.92 13.38
CA ARG A 250 -8.46 1.82 14.36
C ARG A 250 -8.29 0.46 13.71
N GLN A 251 -8.83 0.22 12.51
CA GLN A 251 -8.57 -1.01 11.76
C GLN A 251 -7.07 -1.19 11.51
N LEU A 252 -6.39 -0.12 11.09
CA LEU A 252 -4.96 -0.13 10.80
C LEU A 252 -4.15 -0.60 12.02
N THR A 253 -4.37 -0.01 13.19
CA THR A 253 -3.59 -0.34 14.39
C THR A 253 -3.99 -1.70 14.99
N GLN A 254 -5.24 -2.12 14.87
CA GLN A 254 -5.73 -3.41 15.38
C GLN A 254 -5.41 -4.60 14.48
N THR A 255 -5.10 -4.39 13.19
CA THR A 255 -4.94 -5.49 12.24
C THR A 255 -3.72 -5.39 11.33
N GLY A 256 -3.05 -4.25 11.30
CA GLY A 256 -1.95 -3.97 10.39
C GLY A 256 -2.38 -3.92 8.92
N TRP A 257 -3.67 -3.72 8.65
CA TRP A 257 -4.23 -3.65 7.32
C TRP A 257 -5.42 -2.69 7.32
N MET A 258 -5.65 -2.00 6.20
CA MET A 258 -6.82 -1.15 6.02
C MET A 258 -7.43 -1.40 4.65
N HIS A 259 -8.77 -1.42 4.56
CA HIS A 259 -9.47 -1.57 3.29
C HIS A 259 -9.12 -0.40 2.34
N ASN A 260 -8.84 -0.67 1.05
CA ASN A 260 -8.32 0.36 0.12
C ASN A 260 -9.22 1.59 0.02
N ARG A 261 -10.55 1.41 -0.06
CA ARG A 261 -11.50 2.54 -0.05
C ARG A 261 -11.33 3.41 1.19
N VAL A 262 -11.09 2.79 2.35
CA VAL A 262 -10.91 3.49 3.62
C VAL A 262 -9.56 4.19 3.67
N ARG A 263 -8.49 3.59 3.10
CA ARG A 263 -7.18 4.25 2.91
C ARG A 263 -7.35 5.59 2.18
N MET A 264 -8.13 5.61 1.09
CA MET A 264 -8.39 6.83 0.33
C MET A 264 -9.17 7.88 1.16
N ILE A 265 -10.14 7.44 1.97
CA ILE A 265 -10.94 8.33 2.83
C ILE A 265 -10.05 8.98 3.89
N VAL A 266 -9.28 8.19 4.64
CA VAL A 266 -8.42 8.71 5.71
C VAL A 266 -7.29 9.58 5.18
N ALA A 267 -6.77 9.26 3.98
CA ALA A 267 -5.75 10.06 3.31
C ALA A 267 -6.32 11.39 2.82
N SER A 268 -7.53 11.39 2.22
CA SER A 268 -8.20 12.63 1.83
C SER A 268 -8.47 13.49 3.06
N PHE A 269 -8.91 12.90 4.17
CA PHE A 269 -9.17 13.64 5.39
C PHE A 269 -7.89 14.29 5.95
N LEU A 270 -6.77 13.55 6.01
CA LEU A 270 -5.50 14.12 6.48
C LEU A 270 -5.04 15.30 5.62
N VAL A 271 -5.07 15.14 4.30
CA VAL A 271 -4.52 16.15 3.38
C VAL A 271 -5.47 17.34 3.17
N LYS A 272 -6.79 17.09 3.15
CA LYS A 272 -7.78 18.08 2.67
C LYS A 272 -8.73 18.58 3.76
N ASP A 273 -8.88 17.86 4.86
CA ASP A 273 -9.69 18.30 6.01
C ASP A 273 -8.80 18.73 7.18
N LEU A 274 -7.60 18.16 7.32
CA LEU A 274 -6.65 18.56 8.37
C LEU A 274 -5.51 19.45 7.83
N HIS A 275 -5.40 19.56 6.50
CA HIS A 275 -4.38 20.34 5.80
C HIS A 275 -2.94 20.01 6.20
N LEU A 276 -2.67 18.72 6.42
CA LEU A 276 -1.36 18.20 6.79
C LEU A 276 -0.63 17.62 5.57
N GLU A 277 0.69 17.68 5.61
CA GLU A 277 1.58 17.05 4.62
C GLU A 277 1.29 15.54 4.49
N TRP A 278 1.17 15.05 3.26
CA TRP A 278 0.81 13.66 2.98
C TRP A 278 1.87 12.68 3.51
N GLN A 279 3.13 13.12 3.59
CA GLN A 279 4.28 12.36 4.09
C GLN A 279 4.08 11.95 5.55
N LEU A 280 3.38 12.76 6.36
CA LEU A 280 3.06 12.42 7.74
C LEU A 280 2.14 11.20 7.82
N GLY A 281 1.19 11.12 6.90
CA GLY A 281 0.31 9.98 6.74
C GLY A 281 1.01 8.77 6.13
N ALA A 282 1.84 8.98 5.10
CA ALA A 282 2.63 7.93 4.46
C ALA A 282 3.57 7.23 5.45
N LYS A 283 4.25 7.99 6.30
CA LYS A 283 5.11 7.45 7.36
C LYS A 283 4.32 6.66 8.40
N TRP A 284 3.14 7.14 8.78
CA TRP A 284 2.28 6.39 9.71
C TRP A 284 1.80 5.07 9.10
N PHE A 285 1.49 5.05 7.81
CA PHE A 285 1.12 3.86 7.09
C PHE A 285 2.29 2.87 6.99
N GLU A 286 3.49 3.35 6.69
CA GLU A 286 4.71 2.53 6.70
C GLU A 286 4.93 1.84 8.06
N ASP A 287 4.75 2.56 9.16
CA ASP A 287 4.97 2.02 10.51
C ASP A 287 3.93 0.95 10.93
N ASN A 288 2.77 0.90 10.29
CA ASN A 288 1.64 0.08 10.75
C ASN A 288 1.13 -0.94 9.73
N LEU A 289 1.39 -0.76 8.44
CA LEU A 289 0.91 -1.66 7.40
C LEU A 289 1.80 -2.88 7.26
N THR A 290 1.17 -4.05 7.37
CA THR A 290 1.79 -5.35 7.04
C THR A 290 2.07 -5.50 5.54
N ASP A 291 1.37 -4.72 4.72
CA ASP A 291 1.50 -4.70 3.27
C ASP A 291 2.18 -3.44 2.74
N PHE A 292 3.00 -2.80 3.58
CA PHE A 292 3.81 -1.67 3.13
C PHE A 292 4.67 -2.07 1.92
N ASP A 293 4.53 -1.28 0.86
CA ASP A 293 5.31 -1.32 -0.36
C ASP A 293 5.66 0.15 -0.70
N PRO A 294 6.93 0.49 -0.90
CA PRO A 294 7.37 1.88 -1.00
C PRO A 294 6.70 2.61 -2.17
N ALA A 295 6.56 1.95 -3.31
CA ALA A 295 5.91 2.52 -4.49
C ALA A 295 4.41 2.72 -4.28
N SER A 296 3.71 1.67 -3.85
CA SER A 296 2.25 1.69 -3.69
C SER A 296 1.81 2.63 -2.58
N ASN A 297 2.57 2.72 -1.47
CA ASN A 297 2.27 3.64 -0.38
C ASN A 297 2.47 5.10 -0.83
N ALA A 298 3.67 5.44 -1.33
CA ALA A 298 3.97 6.82 -1.73
C ALA A 298 3.01 7.32 -2.82
N HIS A 299 2.82 6.55 -3.89
CA HIS A 299 1.97 6.99 -4.99
C HIS A 299 0.47 6.92 -4.68
N GLY A 300 0.03 6.05 -3.77
CA GLY A 300 -1.35 6.09 -3.25
C GLY A 300 -1.66 7.36 -2.47
N TRP A 301 -0.71 7.81 -1.64
CA TRP A 301 -0.81 9.09 -0.92
C TRP A 301 -0.79 10.28 -1.89
N GLN A 302 0.15 10.30 -2.84
CA GLN A 302 0.25 11.37 -3.82
C GLN A 302 -0.95 11.43 -4.77
N TRP A 303 -1.55 10.28 -5.11
CA TRP A 303 -2.80 10.23 -5.88
C TRP A 303 -3.95 10.93 -5.14
N THR A 304 -4.04 10.74 -3.83
CA THR A 304 -5.07 11.36 -2.99
C THR A 304 -4.79 12.84 -2.74
N ALA A 305 -3.51 13.19 -2.57
CA ALA A 305 -3.02 14.56 -2.41
C ALA A 305 -3.01 15.37 -3.72
N GLY A 306 -3.42 14.80 -4.86
CA GLY A 306 -3.53 15.51 -6.13
C GLY A 306 -2.20 15.82 -6.82
N CYS A 307 -1.07 15.36 -6.26
CA CYS A 307 0.28 15.68 -6.72
C CYS A 307 0.97 14.51 -7.45
N GLY A 308 0.35 13.33 -7.53
CA GLY A 308 0.90 12.14 -8.19
C GLY A 308 0.57 12.01 -9.69
N THR A 309 0.97 10.88 -10.29
CA THR A 309 0.55 10.46 -11.63
C THR A 309 -0.90 10.02 -11.63
N ASP A 310 -1.66 10.40 -12.67
CA ASP A 310 -3.10 10.11 -12.80
C ASP A 310 -3.92 10.47 -11.54
N ALA A 311 -3.47 11.50 -10.80
CA ALA A 311 -4.00 11.82 -9.47
C ALA A 311 -5.46 12.27 -9.53
N SER A 312 -6.20 11.97 -8.46
CA SER A 312 -7.50 12.60 -8.25
C SER A 312 -7.31 14.10 -8.17
N PRO A 313 -7.99 14.91 -9.00
CA PRO A 313 -7.83 16.36 -8.95
C PRO A 313 -8.03 16.89 -7.52
N TYR A 314 -7.14 17.75 -7.03
CA TYR A 314 -7.13 18.16 -5.61
C TYR A 314 -8.50 18.66 -5.12
N PHE A 315 -9.21 19.42 -5.96
CA PHE A 315 -10.56 19.94 -5.67
C PHE A 315 -11.64 18.87 -5.45
N ARG A 316 -11.37 17.59 -5.76
CA ARG A 316 -12.23 16.46 -5.37
C ARG A 316 -11.92 16.08 -3.92
N ILE A 317 -12.60 16.76 -3.01
CA ILE A 317 -12.51 16.55 -1.57
C ILE A 317 -13.56 15.51 -1.17
N PHE A 318 -13.13 14.43 -0.51
CA PHE A 318 -14.04 13.37 -0.12
C PHE A 318 -14.80 13.79 1.14
N ASN A 319 -16.12 13.89 1.05
CA ASN A 319 -16.96 14.03 2.23
C ASN A 319 -16.98 12.69 3.00
N PRO A 320 -16.40 12.60 4.22
CA PRO A 320 -16.27 11.33 4.93
C PRO A 320 -17.62 10.66 5.23
N VAL A 321 -18.66 11.45 5.48
CA VAL A 321 -20.03 10.96 5.74
C VAL A 321 -20.59 10.33 4.48
N LEU A 322 -20.56 11.03 3.34
CA LEU A 322 -21.07 10.48 2.08
C LEU A 322 -20.29 9.25 1.63
N GLN A 323 -19.00 9.18 1.92
CA GLN A 323 -18.20 7.97 1.68
C GLN A 323 -18.64 6.82 2.60
N GLY A 324 -18.89 7.09 3.89
CA GLY A 324 -19.45 6.11 4.83
C GLY A 324 -20.79 5.55 4.36
N LEU A 325 -21.75 6.43 4.04
CA LEU A 325 -23.08 6.04 3.53
C LEU A 325 -23.01 5.19 2.26
N LYS A 326 -22.02 5.42 1.41
CA LYS A 326 -21.86 4.69 0.14
C LYS A 326 -21.16 3.33 0.31
N PHE A 327 -20.16 3.26 1.17
CA PHE A 327 -19.24 2.11 1.24
C PHE A 327 -19.36 1.26 2.51
N ASP A 328 -20.17 1.74 3.47
CA ASP A 328 -20.61 1.04 4.67
C ASP A 328 -22.08 1.46 4.98
N PRO A 329 -23.03 1.15 4.09
CA PRO A 329 -24.38 1.73 4.12
C PRO A 329 -25.15 1.42 5.41
N ASN A 330 -24.89 0.26 6.01
CA ASN A 330 -25.48 -0.14 7.28
C ASN A 330 -24.67 0.31 8.48
N GLY A 331 -23.41 0.72 8.32
CA GLY A 331 -22.53 1.08 9.44
C GLY A 331 -21.81 -0.11 10.12
N ASP A 332 -21.82 -1.29 9.49
CA ASP A 332 -21.27 -2.51 10.08
C ASP A 332 -19.74 -2.44 10.22
N TYR A 333 -19.08 -1.81 9.24
CA TYR A 333 -17.65 -1.56 9.32
C TYR A 333 -17.33 -0.58 10.47
N VAL A 334 -18.08 0.52 10.57
CA VAL A 334 -17.88 1.50 11.66
C VAL A 334 -18.09 0.86 13.02
N ARG A 335 -19.21 0.16 13.26
CA ARG A 335 -19.48 -0.46 14.57
C ARG A 335 -18.46 -1.52 14.98
N LYS A 336 -17.86 -2.21 13.99
CA LYS A 336 -16.82 -3.19 14.26
C LYS A 336 -15.56 -2.57 14.87
N TYR A 337 -15.17 -1.37 14.42
CA TYR A 337 -13.92 -0.72 14.83
C TYR A 337 -14.12 0.46 15.80
N VAL A 338 -15.35 0.97 15.91
CA VAL A 338 -15.79 2.05 16.80
C VAL A 338 -16.94 1.54 17.67
N PRO A 339 -16.67 0.64 18.64
CA PRO A 339 -17.70 0.02 19.46
C PRO A 339 -18.49 1.02 20.32
N GLU A 340 -17.97 2.24 20.55
CA GLU A 340 -18.73 3.30 21.23
C GLU A 340 -19.97 3.73 20.45
N LEU A 341 -20.05 3.43 19.15
CA LEU A 341 -21.18 3.76 18.29
C LEU A 341 -22.05 2.53 17.96
N ALA A 342 -21.80 1.39 18.62
CA ALA A 342 -22.51 0.14 18.34
C ALA A 342 -24.03 0.22 18.58
N HIS A 343 -24.48 1.13 19.43
CA HIS A 343 -25.90 1.36 19.73
C HIS A 343 -26.65 2.13 18.64
N LEU A 344 -25.94 2.83 17.75
CA LEU A 344 -26.59 3.62 16.70
C LEU A 344 -27.05 2.72 15.54
N PRO A 345 -28.32 2.82 15.12
CA PRO A 345 -28.86 1.95 14.09
C PRO A 345 -28.43 2.41 12.69
N ASN A 346 -28.18 1.44 11.81
CA ASN A 346 -28.01 1.64 10.37
C ASN A 346 -26.99 2.74 10.04
N SER A 347 -27.31 3.57 9.05
CA SER A 347 -26.51 4.67 8.55
C SER A 347 -26.33 5.84 9.53
N GLN A 348 -27.12 5.91 10.60
CA GLN A 348 -27.02 7.00 11.59
C GLN A 348 -25.68 6.99 12.33
N VAL A 349 -24.98 5.84 12.32
CA VAL A 349 -23.64 5.71 12.87
C VAL A 349 -22.64 6.68 12.22
N HIS A 350 -22.88 7.14 10.99
CA HIS A 350 -21.98 8.03 10.25
C HIS A 350 -22.12 9.50 10.66
N GLU A 351 -23.21 9.86 11.34
CA GLU A 351 -23.52 11.23 11.77
C GLU A 351 -23.96 11.26 13.25
N PRO A 352 -23.11 10.81 14.19
CA PRO A 352 -23.50 10.71 15.61
C PRO A 352 -23.87 12.07 16.22
N TRP A 353 -23.41 13.19 15.65
CA TRP A 353 -23.79 14.53 16.12
C TRP A 353 -25.26 14.88 15.86
N ASP A 354 -25.92 14.23 14.91
CA ASP A 354 -27.33 14.45 14.59
C ASP A 354 -28.27 13.47 15.31
N HIS A 355 -27.72 12.59 16.15
CA HIS A 355 -28.47 11.66 16.99
C HIS A 355 -28.41 12.07 18.47
N SER A 356 -29.54 12.05 19.17
CA SER A 356 -29.64 12.45 20.58
C SER A 356 -28.72 11.66 21.51
N GLU A 357 -28.48 10.39 21.20
CA GLU A 357 -27.60 9.49 21.97
C GLU A 357 -26.23 9.28 21.31
N GLY A 358 -25.86 10.01 20.26
CA GLY A 358 -24.63 9.72 19.51
C GLY A 358 -23.32 9.88 20.30
N TYR A 359 -23.35 10.65 21.40
CA TYR A 359 -22.22 10.80 22.33
C TYR A 359 -22.41 10.07 23.66
N ALA A 360 -23.50 9.31 23.83
CA ALA A 360 -23.86 8.70 25.11
C ALA A 360 -22.81 7.70 25.64
N ALA A 361 -22.06 7.06 24.74
CA ALA A 361 -21.02 6.09 25.08
C ALA A 361 -19.57 6.63 24.95
N GLY A 362 -19.40 7.96 24.93
CA GLY A 362 -18.08 8.60 25.01
C GLY A 362 -17.32 8.74 23.69
N TYR A 363 -18.01 8.65 22.55
CA TYR A 363 -17.41 8.92 21.23
C TYR A 363 -16.92 10.38 21.12
N SER A 364 -15.81 10.58 20.40
CA SER A 364 -15.19 11.90 20.25
C SER A 364 -16.06 12.86 19.41
N LYS A 365 -16.09 14.14 19.80
CA LYS A 365 -16.71 15.20 18.96
C LYS A 365 -15.84 15.50 17.75
N ARG A 366 -16.46 15.96 16.66
CA ARG A 366 -15.76 16.36 15.43
C ARG A 366 -14.69 17.41 15.73
N ILE A 367 -13.46 17.16 15.26
CA ILE A 367 -12.32 18.07 15.46
C ILE A 367 -12.28 19.23 14.47
N VAL A 368 -13.02 19.11 13.36
CA VAL A 368 -13.15 20.11 12.29
C VAL A 368 -14.56 20.06 11.67
N ASP A 369 -14.98 21.13 11.01
CA ASP A 369 -16.20 21.18 10.20
C ASP A 369 -15.86 20.95 8.73
N HIS A 370 -16.31 19.84 8.15
CA HIS A 370 -15.97 19.45 6.77
C HIS A 370 -16.32 20.52 5.73
N SER A 371 -17.41 21.28 5.91
CA SER A 371 -17.78 22.31 4.94
C SER A 371 -16.78 23.46 4.95
N GLN A 372 -16.30 23.85 6.14
CA GLN A 372 -15.29 24.90 6.28
C GLN A 372 -13.93 24.45 5.73
N GLU A 373 -13.48 23.23 6.07
CA GLU A 373 -12.18 22.73 5.58
C GLU A 373 -12.19 22.46 4.07
N ARG A 374 -13.35 22.11 3.50
CA ARG A 374 -13.53 22.05 2.05
C ARG A 374 -13.23 23.40 1.39
N ASP A 375 -13.75 24.48 1.93
CA ASP A 375 -13.53 25.82 1.37
C ASP A 375 -12.08 26.28 1.58
N GLU A 376 -11.48 26.00 2.74
CA GLU A 376 -10.05 26.26 3.01
C GLU A 376 -9.14 25.48 2.04
N SER A 377 -9.44 24.20 1.76
CA SER A 377 -8.71 23.41 0.77
C SER A 377 -8.75 24.03 -0.62
N LEU A 378 -9.90 24.56 -1.04
CA LEU A 378 -10.03 25.24 -2.33
C LEU A 378 -9.27 26.56 -2.36
N ALA A 379 -9.24 27.30 -1.24
CA ALA A 379 -8.42 28.50 -1.08
C ALA A 379 -6.92 28.18 -1.21
N ARG A 380 -6.41 27.16 -0.49
CA ARG A 380 -5.02 26.71 -0.58
C ARG A 380 -4.63 26.25 -1.97
N LEU A 381 -5.52 25.54 -2.66
CA LEU A 381 -5.30 25.16 -4.05
C LEU A 381 -5.20 26.39 -4.97
N ALA A 382 -5.97 27.45 -4.70
CA ALA A 382 -5.91 28.68 -5.49
C ALA A 382 -4.57 29.42 -5.32
N GLU A 383 -3.95 29.34 -4.13
CA GLU A 383 -2.64 29.94 -3.84
C GLU A 383 -1.54 29.44 -4.80
N ILE A 384 -1.58 28.15 -5.16
CA ILE A 384 -0.57 27.53 -6.04
C ILE A 384 -0.97 27.51 -7.52
N LYS A 385 -2.19 27.93 -7.88
CA LYS A 385 -2.64 28.00 -9.30
C LYS A 385 -2.13 29.25 -10.02
N GLY A 386 -1.76 30.28 -9.26
CA GLY A 386 -1.25 31.56 -9.79
C GLY A 386 0.27 31.67 -9.83
N GLN A 387 0.99 30.61 -9.46
CA GLN A 387 2.44 30.47 -9.48
C GLN A 387 2.83 29.43 -10.53
#